data_AF-A0A7S1IFD5-F1
#
_entry.id   AF-A0A7S1IFD5-F1
#
_cell.length_a   1.000
_cell.length_b   1.000
_cell.length_c   1.000
_cell.angle_alpha   90.00
_cell.angle_beta   90.00
_cell.angle_gamma   90.00
#
_symmetry.space_group_name_H-M   'P 1'
#
loop_
_entity.id
_entity.type
_entity.pdbx_description
1 polymer ?
#
loop_
_entity_poly.entity_id
_entity_poly.type
_entity_poly.pdbx_seq_one_letter_code
_entity_poly.pdbx_strand_id
1 'polypeptide(L)'
;TLYQDAHFPRGCHVPDVPIDGAVYDKRNCLWEDVYADIMLARHFIYITDWSFCPHVRIVRASWGSEGFISVGDLLKAKAEQGVTVLILIWDEFLSVSNSVLNRVVSPTKSGVANTHDELTFQFFKGTGVHCKKVVRHGQGVNKDERGGKGETSRVTALLGTSAPEICFTHHQKTISLDAPSRDPRDSRRRVVSYCGGLDLTGGRYDTPEHSAFTKLDTLHKGDFYQPYGPYNPELGPRQPWHDVHARLEGQVAWDIVTNFEQRWRRDCKQLVHCLVDLSSPPFVPPTEDLSTDPGEWHCQMLRSIDSWSAANLTPTKWGQKADMSIYVEYVHQIRRAEHFIYIENQYFIGSWSAANLTP
;
A
#
# COMPACT_ATOMS: atom_id res chain seq x y z
N THR A 1 -1.55 9.49 12.63
CA THR A 1 -0.34 8.89 13.24
C THR A 1 0.73 8.69 12.19
N LEU A 2 1.99 9.02 12.51
CA LEU A 2 3.15 8.75 11.66
C LEU A 2 3.92 7.54 12.20
N TYR A 3 4.39 6.67 11.31
CA TYR A 3 5.15 5.48 11.65
C TYR A 3 6.53 5.52 11.01
N GLN A 4 7.54 5.25 11.83
CA GLN A 4 8.88 4.89 11.42
C GLN A 4 8.98 3.37 11.51
N ASP A 5 9.25 2.72 10.37
CA ASP A 5 9.29 1.28 10.20
C ASP A 5 7.96 0.56 10.51
N ALA A 6 7.99 -0.77 10.43
CA ALA A 6 6.83 -1.60 10.72
C ALA A 6 6.53 -1.72 12.23
N HIS A 7 7.56 -1.62 13.07
CA HIS A 7 7.45 -1.82 14.51
C HIS A 7 8.50 -1.03 15.29
N PHE A 8 8.10 -0.45 16.43
CA PHE A 8 9.00 0.23 17.35
C PHE A 8 9.15 -0.58 18.65
N PRO A 9 10.33 -1.14 18.97
CA PRO A 9 10.51 -1.98 20.15
C PRO A 9 10.23 -1.24 21.46
N ARG A 10 9.54 -1.92 22.38
CA ARG A 10 9.36 -1.44 23.75
C ARG A 10 10.73 -1.33 24.45
N GLY A 11 10.96 -0.23 25.16
CA GLY A 11 12.19 -0.01 25.92
C GLY A 11 13.40 0.45 25.09
N CYS A 12 13.26 0.64 23.77
CA CYS A 12 14.27 1.32 22.98
C CYS A 12 14.39 2.77 23.46
N HIS A 13 15.62 3.20 23.77
CA HIS A 13 15.87 4.57 24.22
C HIS A 13 15.77 5.50 23.01
N VAL A 14 14.83 6.43 23.09
CA VAL A 14 14.65 7.50 22.12
C VAL A 14 14.93 8.81 22.85
N PRO A 15 15.76 9.70 22.29
CA PRO A 15 15.96 11.02 22.88
C PRO A 15 14.62 11.74 23.02
N ASP A 16 14.40 12.37 24.17
CA ASP A 16 13.21 13.19 24.39
C ASP A 16 13.21 14.36 23.39
N VAL A 17 12.14 14.43 22.59
CA VAL A 17 11.92 15.55 21.67
C VAL A 17 10.75 16.37 22.22
N PRO A 18 11.03 17.53 22.86
CA PRO A 18 9.97 18.38 23.37
C PRO A 18 9.23 19.04 22.21
N ILE A 19 7.90 18.96 22.22
CA ILE A 19 6.98 19.63 21.30
C ILE A 19 5.87 20.25 22.15
N ASP A 20 5.72 21.58 22.11
CA ASP A 20 4.66 22.34 22.78
C ASP A 20 4.43 21.98 24.26
N GLY A 21 5.52 21.71 24.99
CA GLY A 21 5.49 21.37 26.42
C GLY A 21 5.22 19.89 26.73
N ALA A 22 5.06 19.04 25.71
CA ALA A 22 4.99 17.59 25.82
C ALA A 22 6.22 16.91 25.21
N VAL A 23 6.49 15.64 25.55
CA VAL A 23 7.51 14.83 24.89
C VAL A 23 6.83 14.06 23.76
N TYR A 24 7.33 14.22 22.53
CA TYR A 24 6.81 13.49 21.37
C TYR A 24 7.11 12.00 21.49
N ASP A 25 6.05 11.19 21.61
CA ASP A 25 6.17 9.74 21.63
C ASP A 25 6.31 9.19 20.20
N LYS A 26 7.53 8.75 19.86
CA LYS A 26 7.87 8.18 18.55
C LYS A 26 7.54 6.69 18.42
N ARG A 27 7.02 6.04 19.46
CA ARG A 27 6.97 4.57 19.58
C ARG A 27 5.71 3.95 18.96
N ASN A 28 5.24 4.50 17.84
CA ASN A 28 4.07 3.98 17.14
C ASN A 28 4.44 2.68 16.41
N CYS A 29 3.58 1.65 16.51
CA CYS A 29 3.83 0.34 15.93
C CYS A 29 2.84 0.05 14.78
N LEU A 30 3.23 0.38 13.54
CA LEU A 30 2.33 0.27 12.37
C LEU A 30 1.63 -1.07 12.29
N TRP A 31 2.38 -2.16 12.31
CA TRP A 31 1.82 -3.49 12.09
C TRP A 31 1.00 -4.01 13.28
N GLU A 32 1.20 -3.46 14.49
CA GLU A 32 0.32 -3.72 15.64
C GLU A 32 -0.99 -2.95 15.52
N ASP A 33 -0.93 -1.67 15.13
CA ASP A 33 -2.12 -0.84 14.92
C ASP A 33 -2.98 -1.39 13.78
N VAL A 34 -2.36 -1.79 12.67
CA VAL A 34 -3.05 -2.47 11.55
C VAL A 34 -3.73 -3.75 12.03
N TYR A 35 -3.04 -4.58 12.83
CA TYR A 35 -3.63 -5.80 13.38
C TYR A 35 -4.83 -5.50 14.29
N ALA A 36 -4.68 -4.55 15.21
CA ALA A 36 -5.74 -4.16 16.14
C ALA A 36 -6.97 -3.61 15.40
N ASP A 37 -6.76 -2.74 14.40
CA ASP A 37 -7.83 -2.17 13.60
C ASP A 37 -8.53 -3.24 12.74
N ILE A 38 -7.81 -4.21 12.15
CA ILE A 38 -8.42 -5.35 11.44
C ILE A 38 -9.28 -6.19 12.39
N MET A 39 -8.80 -6.46 13.61
CA MET A 39 -9.56 -7.19 14.62
C MET A 39 -10.87 -6.47 14.98
N LEU A 40 -10.81 -5.15 15.11
CA LEU A 40 -11.94 -4.30 15.46
C LEU A 40 -12.93 -4.07 14.32
N ALA A 41 -12.54 -4.25 13.05
CA ALA A 41 -13.39 -4.04 11.87
C ALA A 41 -14.63 -4.96 11.88
N ARG A 42 -15.77 -4.44 11.43
CA ARG A 42 -17.06 -5.13 11.45
C ARG A 42 -17.82 -5.11 10.12
N HIS A 43 -17.46 -4.23 9.19
CA HIS A 43 -18.21 -4.05 7.95
C HIS A 43 -17.33 -4.18 6.72
N PHE A 44 -16.16 -3.55 6.68
CA PHE A 44 -15.30 -3.62 5.51
C PHE A 44 -13.81 -3.55 5.85
N ILE A 45 -13.02 -4.21 5.00
CA ILE A 45 -11.57 -4.10 4.93
C ILE A 45 -11.19 -4.06 3.45
N TYR A 46 -10.64 -2.93 3.01
CA TYR A 46 -10.16 -2.70 1.64
C TYR A 46 -8.64 -2.57 1.66
N ILE A 47 -7.94 -3.36 0.84
CA ILE A 47 -6.48 -3.38 0.78
C ILE A 47 -6.02 -3.17 -0.65
N THR A 48 -5.07 -2.26 -0.86
CA THR A 48 -4.25 -2.21 -2.07
C THR A 48 -2.81 -2.43 -1.70
N ASP A 49 -2.12 -3.29 -2.44
CA ASP A 49 -0.69 -3.51 -2.28
C ASP A 49 -0.05 -3.75 -3.65
N TRP A 50 1.22 -3.39 -3.77
CA TRP A 50 2.03 -3.80 -4.91
C TRP A 50 2.36 -5.29 -4.82
N SER A 51 2.63 -5.78 -3.61
CA SER A 51 2.82 -7.19 -3.30
C SER A 51 2.18 -7.49 -1.96
N PHE A 52 1.35 -8.52 -1.88
CA PHE A 52 0.76 -8.97 -0.62
C PHE A 52 1.18 -10.42 -0.39
N CYS A 53 1.60 -10.78 0.83
CA CYS A 53 1.88 -12.16 1.21
C CYS A 53 0.95 -12.58 2.37
N PRO A 54 -0.02 -13.47 2.14
CA PRO A 54 -0.99 -13.85 3.18
C PRO A 54 -0.33 -14.52 4.38
N HIS A 55 0.83 -15.16 4.21
CA HIS A 55 1.51 -15.91 5.27
C HIS A 55 2.30 -15.01 6.24
N VAL A 56 2.45 -13.72 5.94
CA VAL A 56 3.17 -12.80 6.82
C VAL A 56 2.44 -12.67 8.16
N ARG A 57 3.23 -12.71 9.24
CA ARG A 57 2.77 -12.35 10.58
C ARG A 57 3.12 -10.90 10.85
N ILE A 58 2.08 -10.09 11.06
CA ILE A 58 2.24 -8.66 11.28
C ILE A 58 2.56 -8.32 12.74
N VAL A 59 2.19 -9.20 13.68
CA VAL A 59 2.59 -9.12 15.09
C VAL A 59 3.60 -10.24 15.39
N ARG A 60 4.76 -9.90 15.99
CA ARG A 60 5.85 -10.88 16.22
C ARG A 60 6.41 -10.96 17.64
N ALA A 61 6.29 -9.90 18.44
CA ALA A 61 7.01 -9.80 19.73
C ALA A 61 6.12 -9.52 20.95
N SER A 62 4.90 -9.03 20.75
CA SER A 62 4.19 -8.22 21.75
C SER A 62 2.98 -8.88 22.43
N TRP A 63 2.56 -10.08 22.01
CA TRP A 63 1.25 -10.65 22.40
C TRP A 63 1.25 -12.10 22.90
N GLY A 64 2.36 -12.59 23.48
CA GLY A 64 2.39 -13.95 24.04
C GLY A 64 1.91 -15.01 23.03
N SER A 65 1.34 -16.11 23.50
CA SER A 65 0.90 -17.22 22.65
C SER A 65 -0.25 -16.91 21.65
N GLU A 66 -0.79 -15.69 21.63
CA GLU A 66 -1.97 -15.32 20.80
C GLU A 66 -1.63 -14.52 19.53
N GLY A 67 -0.37 -14.30 19.20
CA GLY A 67 0.06 -13.52 18.02
C GLY A 67 0.55 -14.32 16.81
N PHE A 68 0.00 -15.51 16.49
CA PHE A 68 0.58 -16.41 15.47
C PHE A 68 -0.18 -16.53 14.15
N ILE A 69 -1.39 -15.98 14.04
CA ILE A 69 -2.13 -16.10 12.78
C ILE A 69 -1.51 -15.21 11.71
N SER A 70 -1.47 -15.73 10.49
CA SER A 70 -1.02 -14.96 9.35
C SER A 70 -2.05 -13.86 9.03
N VAL A 71 -1.63 -12.77 8.39
CA VAL A 71 -2.54 -11.70 7.97
C VAL A 71 -3.63 -12.25 7.03
N GLY A 72 -3.31 -13.24 6.21
CA GLY A 72 -4.27 -13.92 5.35
C GLY A 72 -5.32 -14.71 6.13
N ASP A 73 -4.92 -15.47 7.16
CA ASP A 73 -5.86 -16.21 8.00
C ASP A 73 -6.75 -15.27 8.83
N LEU A 74 -6.17 -14.16 9.32
CA LEU A 74 -6.94 -13.10 9.98
C LEU A 74 -8.03 -12.55 9.05
N LEU A 75 -7.69 -12.21 7.81
CA LEU A 75 -8.65 -11.69 6.84
C LEU A 75 -9.74 -12.71 6.47
N LYS A 76 -9.40 -14.00 6.36
CA LYS A 76 -10.39 -15.08 6.19
C LYS A 76 -11.36 -15.13 7.36
N ALA A 77 -10.85 -15.10 8.60
CA ALA A 77 -11.68 -15.10 9.80
C ALA A 77 -12.60 -13.87 9.86
N LYS A 78 -12.14 -12.69 9.43
CA LYS A 78 -12.98 -11.49 9.32
C LYS A 78 -14.08 -11.67 8.26
N ALA A 79 -13.75 -12.25 7.11
CA ALA A 79 -14.74 -12.55 6.08
C ALA A 79 -15.80 -13.55 6.54
N GLU A 80 -15.41 -14.58 7.31
CA GLU A 80 -16.34 -15.53 7.95
C GLU A 80 -17.26 -14.87 8.98
N GLN A 81 -16.81 -13.79 9.63
CA GLN A 81 -17.63 -12.95 10.52
C GLN A 81 -18.57 -12.00 9.76
N GLY A 82 -18.59 -12.04 8.42
CA GLY A 82 -19.43 -11.19 7.58
C GLY A 82 -18.82 -9.84 7.23
N VAL A 83 -17.54 -9.60 7.53
CA VAL A 83 -16.84 -8.39 7.09
C VAL A 83 -16.53 -8.51 5.60
N THR A 84 -16.87 -7.49 4.81
CA THR A 84 -16.50 -7.44 3.39
C THR A 84 -15.00 -7.20 3.25
N VAL A 85 -14.25 -8.20 2.76
CA VAL A 85 -12.80 -8.06 2.55
C VAL A 85 -12.48 -8.03 1.05
N LEU A 86 -12.00 -6.87 0.57
CA LEU A 86 -11.65 -6.64 -0.84
C LEU A 86 -10.16 -6.29 -0.97
N ILE A 87 -9.44 -6.99 -1.85
CA ILE A 87 -8.00 -6.80 -2.02
C ILE A 87 -7.69 -6.58 -3.50
N LEU A 88 -6.99 -5.48 -3.82
CA LEU A 88 -6.40 -5.21 -5.13
C LEU A 88 -4.88 -5.37 -5.04
N ILE A 89 -4.34 -6.40 -5.70
CA ILE A 89 -2.90 -6.61 -5.85
C ILE A 89 -2.48 -6.38 -7.30
N TRP A 90 -1.26 -5.91 -7.52
CA TRP A 90 -0.72 -5.85 -8.88
C TRP A 90 -0.56 -7.27 -9.47
N ASP A 91 -1.01 -7.47 -10.71
CA ASP A 91 -0.78 -8.70 -11.47
C ASP A 91 0.58 -8.60 -12.16
N GLU A 92 1.56 -9.35 -11.69
CA GLU A 92 2.85 -9.41 -12.35
C GLU A 92 2.68 -10.25 -13.62
N PHE A 93 2.69 -9.60 -14.79
CA PHE A 93 2.44 -10.24 -16.10
C PHE A 93 3.32 -11.49 -16.35
N LEU A 94 4.48 -11.59 -15.69
CA LEU A 94 5.40 -12.72 -15.77
C LEU A 94 5.14 -13.83 -14.73
N SER A 95 4.33 -13.58 -13.70
CA SER A 95 3.86 -14.60 -12.74
C SER A 95 2.91 -15.61 -13.40
N VAL A 96 2.22 -15.20 -14.47
CA VAL A 96 1.22 -16.01 -15.18
C VAL A 96 1.57 -16.23 -16.66
N SER A 97 2.47 -17.18 -16.94
CA SER A 97 2.19 -18.13 -18.03
C SER A 97 3.09 -19.36 -17.93
N ASN A 98 2.51 -20.53 -18.26
CA ASN A 98 3.17 -21.81 -18.52
C ASN A 98 4.18 -21.74 -19.68
N SER A 99 5.17 -20.86 -19.61
CA SER A 99 6.28 -20.83 -20.55
C SER A 99 7.49 -21.50 -19.90
N VAL A 100 8.20 -22.28 -20.71
CA VAL A 100 9.48 -22.94 -20.38
C VAL A 100 10.48 -21.96 -19.74
N LEU A 101 10.31 -20.65 -19.96
CA LEU A 101 11.09 -19.57 -19.35
C LEU A 101 11.02 -19.52 -17.82
N ASN A 102 9.85 -19.78 -17.21
CA ASN A 102 9.69 -19.65 -15.75
C ASN A 102 10.56 -20.68 -14.99
N ARG A 103 10.75 -21.87 -15.57
CA ARG A 103 11.66 -22.92 -15.04
C ARG A 103 13.14 -22.59 -15.17
N VAL A 104 13.52 -21.69 -16.07
CA VAL A 104 14.92 -21.36 -16.35
C VAL A 104 15.37 -20.12 -15.56
N VAL A 105 14.44 -19.23 -15.20
CA VAL A 105 14.77 -17.91 -14.62
C VAL A 105 14.48 -17.80 -13.12
N SER A 106 13.51 -18.54 -12.56
CA SER A 106 13.20 -18.51 -11.12
C SER A 106 12.78 -19.90 -10.60
N PRO A 107 13.66 -20.67 -9.94
CA PRO A 107 13.33 -21.99 -9.38
C PRO A 107 12.35 -21.90 -8.20
N THR A 108 12.22 -20.70 -7.61
CA THR A 108 11.28 -20.38 -6.53
C THR A 108 10.03 -19.79 -7.16
N LYS A 109 8.83 -20.12 -6.64
CA LYS A 109 7.53 -19.59 -7.12
C LYS A 109 7.34 -18.07 -6.89
N SER A 110 8.44 -17.34 -6.71
CA SER A 110 8.49 -15.88 -6.60
C SER A 110 8.62 -15.27 -8.00
N GLY A 111 7.83 -14.23 -8.29
CA GLY A 111 7.92 -13.49 -9.54
C GLY A 111 9.31 -12.88 -9.78
N VAL A 112 9.56 -12.37 -10.97
CA VAL A 112 10.85 -11.75 -11.36
C VAL A 112 11.13 -10.50 -10.50
N ALA A 113 10.08 -9.84 -10.00
CA ALA A 113 10.17 -8.76 -9.02
C ALA A 113 10.01 -9.22 -7.55
N ASN A 114 10.09 -10.52 -7.24
CA ASN A 114 9.83 -11.09 -5.92
C ASN A 114 8.42 -10.78 -5.35
N THR A 115 7.40 -10.72 -6.21
CA THR A 115 6.00 -10.63 -5.76
C THR A 115 5.42 -12.01 -5.43
N HIS A 116 4.32 -12.03 -4.66
CA HIS A 116 3.60 -13.24 -4.22
C HIS A 116 2.16 -13.31 -4.79
N ASP A 117 1.89 -12.62 -5.90
CA ASP A 117 0.55 -12.35 -6.41
C ASP A 117 -0.29 -13.62 -6.70
N GLU A 118 0.28 -14.64 -7.35
CA GLU A 118 -0.42 -15.89 -7.65
C GLU A 118 -0.65 -16.73 -6.40
N LEU A 119 0.33 -16.80 -5.48
CA LEU A 119 0.18 -17.49 -4.20
C LEU A 119 -0.94 -16.86 -3.37
N THR A 120 -1.00 -15.54 -3.37
CA THR A 120 -2.05 -14.77 -2.70
C THR A 120 -3.43 -15.03 -3.29
N PHE A 121 -3.53 -15.01 -4.62
CA PHE A 121 -4.80 -15.29 -5.29
C PHE A 121 -5.32 -16.70 -4.97
N GLN A 122 -4.44 -17.72 -5.04
CA GLN A 122 -4.83 -19.09 -4.71
C GLN A 122 -5.18 -19.25 -3.23
N PHE A 123 -4.49 -18.54 -2.33
CA PHE A 123 -4.76 -18.60 -0.89
C PHE A 123 -6.19 -18.16 -0.54
N PHE A 124 -6.73 -17.14 -1.21
CA PHE A 124 -8.09 -16.63 -0.97
C PHE A 124 -9.16 -17.26 -1.86
N LYS A 125 -8.78 -18.03 -2.87
CA LYS A 125 -9.72 -18.67 -3.80
C LYS A 125 -10.70 -19.57 -3.05
N GLY A 126 -12.00 -19.33 -3.26
CA GLY A 126 -13.07 -20.08 -2.62
C GLY A 126 -13.40 -19.65 -1.18
N THR A 127 -12.77 -18.59 -0.68
CA THR A 127 -13.10 -17.99 0.63
C THR A 127 -13.98 -16.75 0.47
N GLY A 128 -14.43 -16.16 1.59
CA GLY A 128 -15.17 -14.89 1.60
C GLY A 128 -14.33 -13.65 1.27
N VAL A 129 -13.01 -13.80 1.11
CA VAL A 129 -12.12 -12.69 0.72
C VAL A 129 -12.07 -12.55 -0.79
N HIS A 130 -12.41 -11.35 -1.30
CA HIS A 130 -12.35 -11.05 -2.72
C HIS A 130 -11.00 -10.42 -3.10
N CYS A 131 -10.02 -11.28 -3.41
CA CYS A 131 -8.71 -10.86 -3.91
C CYS A 131 -8.69 -10.77 -5.44
N LYS A 132 -8.21 -9.65 -5.99
CA LYS A 132 -8.12 -9.39 -7.42
C LYS A 132 -6.74 -8.93 -7.82
N LYS A 133 -6.19 -9.62 -8.83
CA LYS A 133 -4.96 -9.21 -9.52
C LYS A 133 -5.32 -8.20 -10.60
N VAL A 134 -4.61 -7.08 -10.64
CA VAL A 134 -4.88 -5.97 -11.55
C VAL A 134 -3.64 -5.66 -12.38
N VAL A 135 -3.80 -5.72 -13.69
CA VAL A 135 -2.75 -5.33 -14.65
C VAL A 135 -2.69 -3.81 -14.76
N ARG A 136 -1.49 -3.25 -14.87
CA ARG A 136 -1.30 -1.83 -15.18
C ARG A 136 -1.04 -1.65 -16.67
N HIS A 137 -2.03 -1.08 -17.37
CA HIS A 137 -1.86 -0.71 -18.77
C HIS A 137 -1.09 0.61 -18.89
N GLY A 138 -0.02 0.67 -19.69
CA GLY A 138 0.72 1.90 -19.93
C GLY A 138 -0.06 2.91 -20.79
N GLN A 139 0.19 4.22 -20.60
CA GLN A 139 -0.30 5.22 -21.55
C GLN A 139 0.35 5.00 -22.92
N GLY A 140 -0.47 4.86 -23.95
CA GLY A 140 -0.06 4.56 -25.34
C GLY A 140 -0.58 3.25 -25.90
N VAL A 141 -1.31 2.43 -25.12
CA VAL A 141 -2.04 1.28 -25.69
C VAL A 141 -3.34 1.79 -26.32
N ASN A 142 -3.24 2.31 -27.54
CA ASN A 142 -4.40 2.56 -28.39
C ASN A 142 -5.04 1.20 -28.72
N LYS A 143 -6.09 0.83 -27.98
CA LYS A 143 -7.25 0.17 -28.59
C LYS A 143 -8.34 1.22 -28.63
N ASP A 144 -8.38 1.98 -29.71
CA ASP A 144 -9.61 2.66 -30.08
C ASP A 144 -10.74 1.62 -30.05
N GLU A 145 -11.92 1.99 -29.55
CA GLU A 145 -13.16 1.21 -29.62
C GLU A 145 -13.59 0.92 -31.09
N ARG A 146 -12.79 1.36 -32.07
CA ARG A 146 -12.92 1.15 -33.52
C ARG A 146 -11.83 0.26 -34.14
N GLY A 147 -11.07 -0.49 -33.35
CA GLY A 147 -10.17 -1.54 -33.89
C GLY A 147 -8.97 -1.03 -34.70
N GLY A 148 -8.56 0.23 -34.53
CA GLY A 148 -7.35 0.77 -35.15
C GLY A 148 -6.07 0.28 -34.48
N LYS A 149 -5.03 -0.03 -35.25
CA LYS A 149 -3.69 -0.35 -34.75
C LYS A 149 -3.08 0.89 -34.08
N GLY A 150 -3.01 0.86 -32.76
CA GLY A 150 -2.39 1.91 -31.95
C GLY A 150 -0.90 2.09 -32.18
N GLU A 151 -0.43 3.34 -32.13
CA GLU A 151 1.00 3.67 -32.04
C GLU A 151 1.62 3.01 -30.81
N THR A 152 2.69 2.26 -31.01
CA THR A 152 3.52 1.68 -29.96
C THR A 152 3.97 2.79 -29.00
N SER A 153 3.66 2.65 -27.70
CA SER A 153 4.12 3.61 -26.68
C SER A 153 5.63 3.84 -26.82
N ARG A 154 6.10 5.09 -26.74
CA ARG A 154 7.53 5.43 -26.86
C ARG A 154 8.41 4.68 -25.86
N VAL A 155 7.83 4.26 -24.73
CA VAL A 155 8.47 3.42 -23.70
C VAL A 155 8.69 1.99 -24.20
N THR A 156 7.68 1.42 -24.86
CA THR A 156 7.71 0.10 -25.52
C THR A 156 8.78 0.08 -26.63
N ALA A 157 8.85 1.16 -27.43
CA ALA A 157 9.90 1.33 -28.44
C ALA A 157 11.32 1.50 -27.85
N LEU A 158 11.47 2.24 -26.74
CA LEU A 158 12.77 2.46 -26.08
C LEU A 158 13.31 1.20 -25.40
N LEU A 159 12.44 0.39 -24.80
CA LEU A 159 12.81 -0.84 -24.10
C LEU A 159 12.88 -2.06 -25.03
N GLY A 160 12.58 -1.88 -26.33
CA GLY A 160 12.58 -2.97 -27.32
C GLY A 160 11.57 -4.08 -27.02
N THR A 161 10.59 -3.84 -26.14
CA THR A 161 9.54 -4.81 -25.81
C THR A 161 8.29 -4.50 -26.63
N SER A 162 7.43 -5.48 -26.88
CA SER A 162 6.10 -5.26 -27.47
C SER A 162 4.98 -5.26 -26.41
N ALA A 163 5.33 -5.22 -25.12
CA ALA A 163 4.44 -5.39 -23.97
C ALA A 163 4.61 -4.24 -22.95
N PRO A 164 3.95 -3.08 -23.17
CA PRO A 164 3.97 -1.94 -22.24
C PRO A 164 3.49 -2.28 -20.82
N GLU A 165 2.69 -3.34 -20.66
CA GLU A 165 2.19 -3.84 -19.37
C GLU A 165 3.31 -4.33 -18.43
N ILE A 166 4.51 -4.60 -18.95
CA ILE A 166 5.69 -5.03 -18.18
C ILE A 166 6.40 -3.83 -17.53
N CYS A 167 6.11 -2.60 -17.98
CA CYS A 167 6.90 -1.41 -17.63
C CYS A 167 6.34 -0.60 -16.46
N PHE A 168 5.08 -0.82 -16.06
CA PHE A 168 4.40 -0.06 -15.02
C PHE A 168 3.65 -0.99 -14.07
N THR A 169 3.49 -0.55 -12.82
CA THR A 169 2.83 -1.33 -11.78
C THR A 169 1.75 -0.53 -11.08
N HIS A 170 0.82 -1.21 -10.41
CA HIS A 170 0.02 -0.57 -9.37
C HIS A 170 0.86 -0.57 -8.08
N HIS A 171 1.30 0.61 -7.64
CA HIS A 171 2.28 0.71 -6.55
C HIS A 171 1.71 1.27 -5.23
N GLN A 172 0.41 1.56 -5.18
CA GLN A 172 -0.25 2.03 -3.97
C GLN A 172 -0.22 0.94 -2.88
N LYS A 173 0.12 1.33 -1.64
CA LYS A 173 -0.05 0.52 -0.43
C LYS A 173 -1.04 1.22 0.48
N THR A 174 -2.26 0.71 0.56
CA THR A 174 -3.30 1.31 1.40
C THR A 174 -4.14 0.23 2.07
N ILE A 175 -4.57 0.52 3.30
CA ILE A 175 -5.55 -0.28 4.02
C ILE A 175 -6.67 0.69 4.42
N SER A 176 -7.93 0.33 4.25
CA SER A 176 -9.05 1.12 4.76
C SER A 176 -10.09 0.21 5.38
N LEU A 177 -10.59 0.59 6.54
CA LEU A 177 -11.50 -0.24 7.33
C LEU A 177 -12.38 0.64 8.21
N ASP A 178 -13.42 0.02 8.76
CA ASP A 178 -14.25 0.65 9.79
C ASP A 178 -13.68 0.42 11.19
N ALA A 179 -13.68 1.46 12.01
CA ALA A 179 -13.24 1.43 13.41
C ALA A 179 -14.37 1.93 14.32
N PRO A 180 -14.37 1.56 15.62
CA PRO A 180 -15.29 2.15 16.60
C PRO A 180 -15.22 3.67 16.61
N SER A 181 -16.34 4.32 16.90
CA SER A 181 -16.38 5.78 17.14
C SER A 181 -15.37 6.19 18.23
N ARG A 182 -14.92 7.44 18.16
CA ARG A 182 -14.08 8.03 19.20
C ARG A 182 -14.82 8.16 20.53
N ASP A 183 -16.14 8.31 20.50
CA ASP A 183 -16.99 8.23 21.69
C ASP A 183 -17.39 6.76 21.93
N PRO A 184 -16.95 6.12 23.03
CA PRO A 184 -17.31 4.74 23.34
C PRO A 184 -18.82 4.51 23.51
N ARG A 185 -19.62 5.57 23.68
CA ARG A 185 -21.08 5.51 23.79
C ARG A 185 -21.77 5.57 22.42
N ASP A 186 -21.07 6.01 21.38
CA ASP A 186 -21.60 6.03 20.02
C ASP A 186 -21.36 4.66 19.36
N SER A 187 -22.46 3.95 19.08
CA SER A 187 -22.41 2.64 18.43
C SER A 187 -22.05 2.71 16.94
N ARG A 188 -22.01 3.92 16.36
CA ARG A 188 -21.58 4.14 14.98
C ARG A 188 -20.09 3.89 14.82
N ARG A 189 -19.66 3.87 13.57
CA ARG A 189 -18.32 3.47 13.17
C ARG A 189 -17.73 4.49 12.22
N ARG A 190 -16.47 4.81 12.41
CA ARG A 190 -15.73 5.76 11.58
C ARG A 190 -14.84 5.01 10.59
N VAL A 191 -14.31 5.73 9.61
CA VAL A 191 -13.35 5.19 8.65
C VAL A 191 -11.94 5.50 9.12
N VAL A 192 -11.06 4.50 9.03
CA VAL A 192 -9.62 4.65 9.23
C VAL A 192 -8.93 4.13 7.99
N SER A 193 -7.87 4.84 7.57
CA SER A 193 -7.05 4.42 6.45
C SER A 193 -5.57 4.47 6.77
N TYR A 194 -4.80 3.67 6.06
CA TYR A 194 -3.35 3.62 6.10
C TYR A 194 -2.80 3.90 4.70
N CYS A 195 -1.68 4.61 4.61
CA CYS A 195 -0.98 4.89 3.36
C CYS A 195 0.53 5.11 3.63
N GLY A 196 1.40 4.57 2.78
CA GLY A 196 2.85 4.69 2.94
C GLY A 196 3.66 3.81 1.99
N GLY A 197 4.91 3.50 2.36
CA GLY A 197 5.82 2.67 1.57
C GLY A 197 5.76 1.15 1.86
N LEU A 198 5.26 0.77 3.05
CA LEU A 198 5.23 -0.63 3.49
C LEU A 198 4.03 -1.42 2.92
N ASP A 199 4.35 -2.43 2.10
CA ASP A 199 3.42 -3.49 1.69
C ASP A 199 3.21 -4.54 2.80
N LEU A 200 2.05 -5.23 2.83
CA LEU A 200 1.82 -6.39 3.70
C LEU A 200 2.46 -7.67 3.11
N THR A 201 3.79 -7.70 3.06
CA THR A 201 4.56 -8.79 2.44
C THR A 201 5.86 -9.09 3.17
N GLY A 202 6.53 -10.18 2.78
CA GLY A 202 7.75 -10.64 3.41
C GLY A 202 8.90 -9.62 3.32
N GLY A 203 9.75 -9.59 4.34
CA GLY A 203 10.95 -8.75 4.43
C GLY A 203 10.71 -7.31 4.91
N ARG A 204 9.45 -6.89 5.06
CA ARG A 204 9.06 -5.51 5.45
C ARG A 204 8.98 -5.30 6.97
N TYR A 205 8.88 -6.38 7.74
CA TYR A 205 8.95 -6.26 9.20
C TYR A 205 10.38 -5.92 9.62
N ASP A 206 10.55 -4.73 10.15
CA ASP A 206 11.78 -4.29 10.76
C ASP A 206 11.51 -3.31 11.89
N THR A 207 12.59 -2.96 12.58
CA THR A 207 12.62 -2.00 13.68
C THR A 207 13.78 -1.03 13.43
N PRO A 208 13.84 0.12 14.12
CA PRO A 208 14.95 1.06 13.95
C PRO A 208 16.34 0.50 14.27
N GLU A 209 16.44 -0.67 14.93
CA GLU A 209 17.72 -1.37 15.13
C GLU A 209 18.31 -1.91 13.81
N HIS A 210 17.46 -2.23 12.83
CA HIS A 210 17.84 -2.71 11.49
C HIS A 210 18.89 -3.83 11.53
N SER A 211 18.70 -4.79 12.44
CA SER A 211 19.68 -5.86 12.64
C SER A 211 19.83 -6.74 11.39
N ALA A 212 21.00 -6.69 10.76
CA ALA A 212 21.34 -7.54 9.63
C ALA A 212 21.62 -9.02 10.02
N PHE A 213 22.00 -9.29 11.29
CA PHE A 213 22.54 -10.60 11.72
C PHE A 213 21.92 -11.17 13.01
N THR A 214 21.55 -10.33 13.97
CA THR A 214 21.31 -10.76 15.35
C THR A 214 19.87 -11.20 15.67
N LYS A 215 18.94 -11.01 14.73
CA LYS A 215 17.51 -11.32 14.90
C LYS A 215 16.99 -12.37 13.91
N LEU A 216 17.89 -13.10 13.25
CA LEU A 216 17.56 -14.07 12.19
C LEU A 216 16.80 -15.30 12.72
N ASP A 217 17.06 -15.71 13.95
CA ASP A 217 16.42 -16.83 14.65
C ASP A 217 15.22 -16.40 15.52
N THR A 218 14.96 -15.10 15.62
CA THR A 218 13.87 -14.49 16.38
C THR A 218 12.90 -13.73 15.47
N LEU A 219 13.01 -12.39 15.38
CA LEU A 219 12.04 -11.53 14.69
C LEU A 219 11.95 -11.77 13.18
N HIS A 220 13.06 -12.19 12.54
CA HIS A 220 13.12 -12.44 11.10
C HIS A 220 13.12 -13.93 10.75
N LYS A 221 12.87 -14.81 11.73
CA LYS A 221 12.79 -16.25 11.47
C LYS A 221 11.61 -16.57 10.56
N GLY A 222 11.91 -17.19 9.41
CA GLY A 222 10.92 -17.47 8.37
C GLY A 222 10.50 -16.26 7.53
N ASP A 223 11.20 -15.13 7.68
CA ASP A 223 10.97 -13.88 6.93
C ASP A 223 12.32 -13.24 6.52
N PHE A 224 13.28 -14.09 6.12
CA PHE A 224 14.58 -13.64 5.65
C PHE A 224 14.45 -13.01 4.26
N TYR A 225 14.92 -11.77 4.11
CA TYR A 225 14.92 -11.05 2.84
C TYR A 225 16.34 -10.55 2.52
N GLN A 226 16.89 -11.03 1.40
CA GLN A 226 18.15 -10.58 0.82
C GLN A 226 18.09 -10.84 -0.70
N PRO A 227 17.72 -9.84 -1.51
CA PRO A 227 17.64 -10.00 -2.96
C PRO A 227 19.00 -9.91 -3.65
N TYR A 228 20.08 -9.53 -2.95
CA TYR A 228 21.39 -9.27 -3.55
C TYR A 228 22.53 -10.09 -2.91
N GLY A 229 23.42 -10.61 -3.75
CA GLY A 229 24.68 -11.23 -3.34
C GLY A 229 24.55 -12.65 -2.75
N PRO A 230 25.68 -13.27 -2.38
CA PRO A 230 25.68 -14.53 -1.64
C PRO A 230 25.28 -14.31 -0.18
N TYR A 231 24.39 -15.15 0.33
CA TYR A 231 23.94 -15.10 1.71
C TYR A 231 23.73 -16.51 2.27
N ASN A 232 23.73 -16.63 3.59
CA ASN A 232 23.19 -17.79 4.28
C ASN A 232 22.03 -17.29 5.17
N PRO A 233 20.77 -17.73 4.96
CA PRO A 233 19.63 -17.28 5.75
C PRO A 233 19.77 -17.48 7.27
N GLU A 234 20.62 -18.42 7.70
CA GLU A 234 20.91 -18.68 9.11
C GLU A 234 22.02 -17.78 9.68
N LEU A 235 22.89 -17.22 8.82
CA LEU A 235 24.05 -16.41 9.24
C LEU A 235 23.98 -14.95 8.80
N GLY A 236 23.12 -14.60 7.84
CA GLY A 236 22.98 -13.26 7.28
C GLY A 236 23.98 -12.91 6.16
N PRO A 237 24.09 -11.61 5.82
CA PRO A 237 23.20 -10.54 6.27
C PRO A 237 21.82 -10.63 5.60
N ARG A 238 20.74 -10.42 6.36
CA ARG A 238 19.49 -9.95 5.73
C ARG A 238 19.70 -8.51 5.23
N GLN A 239 18.88 -8.07 4.28
CA GLN A 239 18.74 -6.65 3.95
C GLN A 239 17.71 -6.03 4.91
N PRO A 240 18.12 -5.15 5.85
CA PRO A 240 17.17 -4.41 6.68
C PRO A 240 16.23 -3.54 5.84
N TRP A 241 15.07 -3.21 6.40
CA TRP A 241 14.03 -2.46 5.71
C TRP A 241 13.68 -1.21 6.52
N HIS A 242 14.22 -0.07 6.13
CA HIS A 242 13.81 1.26 6.61
C HIS A 242 12.68 1.80 5.73
N ASP A 243 11.59 2.23 6.33
CA ASP A 243 10.44 2.78 5.59
C ASP A 243 9.52 3.63 6.48
N VAL A 244 8.57 4.33 5.87
CA VAL A 244 7.61 5.19 6.55
C VAL A 244 6.16 4.92 6.13
N HIS A 245 5.24 5.12 7.06
CA HIS A 245 3.81 4.93 6.82
C HIS A 245 2.99 5.89 7.68
N ALA A 246 1.71 6.08 7.34
CA ALA A 246 0.79 6.88 8.12
C ALA A 246 -0.56 6.20 8.31
N ARG A 247 -1.16 6.41 9.48
CA ARG A 247 -2.58 6.14 9.77
C ARG A 247 -3.33 7.46 9.75
N LEU A 248 -4.41 7.47 8.98
CA LEU A 248 -5.21 8.60 8.59
C LEU A 248 -6.62 8.42 9.17
N GLU A 249 -7.15 9.50 9.74
CA GLU A 249 -8.47 9.55 10.37
C GLU A 249 -9.21 10.81 9.90
N GLY A 250 -10.53 10.85 10.08
CA GLY A 250 -11.36 11.95 9.58
C GLY A 250 -11.50 11.92 8.05
N GLN A 251 -11.74 13.10 7.46
CA GLN A 251 -12.11 13.23 6.04
C GLN A 251 -11.09 12.60 5.07
N VAL A 252 -9.79 12.75 5.33
CA VAL A 252 -8.75 12.21 4.45
C VAL A 252 -8.80 10.67 4.35
N ALA A 253 -9.32 9.97 5.36
CA ALA A 253 -9.49 8.52 5.30
C ALA A 253 -10.56 8.12 4.26
N TRP A 254 -11.63 8.92 4.14
CA TRP A 254 -12.66 8.73 3.11
C TRP A 254 -12.14 8.98 1.70
N ASP A 255 -11.17 9.88 1.53
CA ASP A 255 -10.52 10.10 0.24
C ASP A 255 -9.74 8.85 -0.21
N ILE A 256 -9.04 8.18 0.73
CA ILE A 256 -8.34 6.92 0.45
C ILE A 256 -9.33 5.81 0.07
N VAL A 257 -10.47 5.71 0.76
CA VAL A 257 -11.55 4.79 0.38
C VAL A 257 -12.06 5.12 -1.01
N THR A 258 -12.34 6.39 -1.31
CA THR A 258 -12.83 6.82 -2.62
C THR A 258 -11.85 6.43 -3.73
N ASN A 259 -10.55 6.57 -3.50
CA ASN A 259 -9.53 6.08 -4.42
C ASN A 259 -9.60 4.55 -4.62
N PHE A 260 -9.75 3.77 -3.55
CA PHE A 260 -9.95 2.32 -3.65
C PHE A 260 -11.18 1.99 -4.50
N GLU A 261 -12.34 2.60 -4.20
CA GLU A 261 -13.58 2.28 -4.89
C GLU A 261 -13.54 2.67 -6.38
N GLN A 262 -12.87 3.78 -6.73
CA GLN A 262 -12.68 4.17 -8.12
C GLN A 262 -11.86 3.12 -8.89
N ARG A 263 -10.83 2.54 -8.26
CA ARG A 263 -10.05 1.42 -8.84
C ARG A 263 -10.89 0.15 -8.91
N TRP A 264 -11.61 -0.20 -7.84
CA TRP A 264 -12.47 -1.37 -7.81
C TRP A 264 -13.54 -1.32 -8.91
N ARG A 265 -14.23 -0.19 -9.08
CA ARG A 265 -15.22 0.00 -10.16
C ARG A 265 -14.62 -0.09 -11.56
N ARG A 266 -13.33 0.25 -11.72
CA ARG A 266 -12.61 0.12 -12.98
C ARG A 266 -12.31 -1.34 -13.32
N ASP A 267 -11.70 -2.06 -12.37
CA ASP A 267 -11.07 -3.36 -12.63
C ASP A 267 -11.94 -4.56 -12.23
N CYS A 268 -12.96 -4.35 -11.40
CA CYS A 268 -13.79 -5.40 -10.80
C CYS A 268 -15.28 -5.19 -11.12
N LYS A 269 -15.62 -4.85 -12.36
CA LYS A 269 -16.98 -4.48 -12.81
C LYS A 269 -18.09 -5.44 -12.35
N GLN A 270 -17.80 -6.73 -12.37
CA GLN A 270 -18.72 -7.81 -11.96
C GLN A 270 -18.89 -7.94 -10.44
N LEU A 271 -17.98 -7.36 -9.65
CA LEU A 271 -18.00 -7.37 -8.18
C LEU A 271 -18.22 -5.97 -7.59
N VAL A 272 -18.71 -5.00 -8.37
CA VAL A 272 -19.01 -3.65 -7.85
C VAL A 272 -20.04 -3.70 -6.72
N HIS A 273 -20.98 -4.65 -6.78
CA HIS A 273 -21.97 -4.89 -5.74
C HIS A 273 -21.38 -5.33 -4.39
N CYS A 274 -20.11 -5.73 -4.34
CA CYS A 274 -19.41 -6.06 -3.11
C CYS A 274 -18.96 -4.82 -2.33
N LEU A 275 -18.94 -3.62 -2.94
CA LEU A 275 -18.61 -2.40 -2.22
C LEU A 275 -19.69 -2.09 -1.17
N VAL A 276 -19.26 -1.86 0.06
CA VAL A 276 -20.12 -1.41 1.17
C VAL A 276 -20.54 0.04 0.94
N ASP A 277 -21.84 0.32 1.08
CA ASP A 277 -22.37 1.69 1.05
C ASP A 277 -22.06 2.40 2.36
N LEU A 278 -21.01 3.22 2.34
CA LEU A 278 -20.59 3.99 3.51
C LEU A 278 -21.48 5.23 3.76
N SER A 279 -22.39 5.57 2.85
CA SER A 279 -23.35 6.68 3.05
C SER A 279 -24.54 6.30 3.93
N SER A 280 -24.73 4.99 4.16
CA SER A 280 -25.79 4.44 5.00
C SER A 280 -25.29 4.12 6.42
N PRO A 281 -26.18 4.05 7.43
CA PRO A 281 -25.81 3.59 8.78
C PRO A 281 -25.09 2.22 8.76
N PRO A 282 -24.13 1.95 9.67
CA PRO A 282 -23.84 2.68 10.90
C PRO A 282 -22.61 3.60 10.82
N PHE A 283 -22.27 4.15 9.65
CA PHE A 283 -21.06 4.96 9.52
C PHE A 283 -21.25 6.41 9.99
N VAL A 284 -20.23 6.97 10.65
CA VAL A 284 -20.16 8.39 11.03
C VAL A 284 -19.75 9.19 9.78
N PRO A 285 -20.55 10.16 9.32
CA PRO A 285 -20.19 10.99 8.18
C PRO A 285 -18.87 11.75 8.41
N PRO A 286 -18.08 12.03 7.35
CA PRO A 286 -16.82 12.78 7.47
C PRO A 286 -16.95 14.13 8.17
N THR A 287 -18.10 14.78 8.02
CA THR A 287 -18.42 16.09 8.62
C THR A 287 -18.65 16.03 10.13
N GLU A 288 -18.88 14.84 10.68
CA GLU A 288 -19.17 14.61 12.10
C GLU A 288 -18.00 13.96 12.85
N ASP A 289 -17.05 13.33 12.15
CA ASP A 289 -15.81 12.78 12.74
C ASP A 289 -14.74 13.88 12.92
N LEU A 290 -15.12 14.94 13.63
CA LEU A 290 -14.23 16.04 13.96
C LEU A 290 -13.41 15.66 15.19
N SER A 291 -12.09 15.81 15.08
CA SER A 291 -11.23 15.81 16.26
C SER A 291 -11.60 17.00 17.14
N THR A 292 -11.35 16.88 18.44
CA THR A 292 -11.36 18.01 19.38
C THR A 292 -9.99 18.22 20.01
N ASP A 293 -8.99 17.48 19.51
CA ASP A 293 -7.61 17.52 19.99
C ASP A 293 -6.90 18.77 19.45
N PRO A 294 -6.25 19.58 20.30
CA PRO A 294 -5.44 20.72 19.86
C PRO A 294 -4.33 20.36 18.85
N GLY A 295 -3.95 19.09 18.71
CA GLY A 295 -3.03 18.57 17.68
C GLY A 295 -3.67 18.27 16.33
N GLU A 296 -4.68 19.03 15.90
CA GLU A 296 -5.40 18.83 14.63
C GLU A 296 -4.50 18.93 13.39
N TRP A 297 -4.76 18.07 12.40
CA TRP A 297 -4.00 18.02 11.14
C TRP A 297 -4.87 18.44 9.96
N HIS A 298 -4.33 19.31 9.11
CA HIS A 298 -4.83 19.48 7.76
C HIS A 298 -4.11 18.47 6.84
N CYS A 299 -4.88 17.53 6.31
CA CYS A 299 -4.36 16.51 5.39
C CYS A 299 -5.09 16.58 4.06
N GLN A 300 -4.36 16.40 2.96
CA GLN A 300 -4.91 16.30 1.62
C GLN A 300 -4.39 15.03 0.96
N MET A 301 -5.29 14.20 0.44
CA MET A 301 -4.90 13.04 -0.36
C MET A 301 -4.36 13.50 -1.72
N LEU A 302 -3.21 12.95 -2.12
CA LEU A 302 -2.61 13.12 -3.44
C LEU A 302 -2.42 11.76 -4.10
N ARG A 303 -2.35 11.74 -5.43
CA ARG A 303 -2.13 10.50 -6.20
C ARG A 303 -1.48 10.73 -7.55
N SER A 304 -0.99 9.63 -8.12
CA SER A 304 -0.61 9.48 -9.52
C SER A 304 -1.46 8.37 -10.12
N ILE A 305 -2.50 8.71 -10.86
CA ILE A 305 -3.46 7.74 -11.40
C ILE A 305 -4.08 8.24 -12.70
N ASP A 306 -4.53 7.34 -13.58
CA ASP A 306 -5.21 7.69 -14.82
C ASP A 306 -6.52 6.91 -15.03
N SER A 307 -7.25 7.26 -16.08
CA SER A 307 -8.53 6.62 -16.41
C SER A 307 -8.42 5.15 -16.77
N TRP A 308 -7.21 4.64 -17.00
CA TRP A 308 -7.00 3.21 -17.18
C TRP A 308 -7.06 2.46 -15.86
N SER A 309 -6.70 3.15 -14.78
CA SER A 309 -6.58 2.61 -13.42
C SER A 309 -7.75 2.96 -12.51
N ALA A 310 -8.56 3.98 -12.85
CA ALA A 310 -9.67 4.43 -12.02
C ALA A 310 -10.90 4.86 -12.84
N ALA A 311 -12.08 4.55 -12.34
CA ALA A 311 -13.35 5.03 -12.88
C ALA A 311 -13.62 6.48 -12.45
N ASN A 312 -14.44 7.18 -13.24
CA ASN A 312 -14.99 8.52 -12.91
C ASN A 312 -13.94 9.62 -12.62
N LEU A 313 -12.74 9.52 -13.20
CA LEU A 313 -11.80 10.63 -13.16
C LEU A 313 -12.28 11.81 -14.02
N THR A 314 -12.21 12.99 -13.43
CA THR A 314 -12.46 14.26 -14.13
C THR A 314 -11.37 14.49 -15.19
N PRO A 315 -11.74 14.79 -16.45
CA PRO A 315 -10.76 15.16 -17.47
C PRO A 315 -9.97 16.42 -17.08
N THR A 316 -8.68 16.44 -17.40
CA THR A 316 -7.91 17.69 -17.42
C THR A 316 -8.34 18.57 -18.59
N LYS A 317 -7.90 19.84 -18.58
CA LYS A 317 -8.11 20.79 -19.69
C LYS A 317 -7.60 20.31 -21.06
N TRP A 318 -6.75 19.28 -21.09
CA TRP A 318 -6.17 18.68 -22.30
C TRP A 318 -6.83 17.35 -22.69
N GLY A 319 -8.00 17.01 -22.12
CA GLY A 319 -8.75 15.79 -22.42
C GLY A 319 -8.15 14.52 -21.80
N GLN A 320 -6.93 14.57 -21.28
CA GLN A 320 -6.32 13.46 -20.54
C GLN A 320 -6.98 13.34 -19.16
N LYS A 321 -7.42 12.14 -18.80
CA LYS A 321 -7.88 11.82 -17.44
C LYS A 321 -6.71 11.25 -16.64
N ALA A 322 -5.79 12.11 -16.24
CA ALA A 322 -4.67 11.76 -15.38
C ALA A 322 -4.56 12.74 -14.22
N ASP A 323 -4.42 12.20 -13.02
CA ASP A 323 -4.12 12.92 -11.79
C ASP A 323 -2.61 12.83 -11.55
N MET A 324 -1.98 13.99 -11.37
CA MET A 324 -0.54 14.13 -11.10
C MET A 324 -0.32 14.99 -9.85
N SER A 325 -1.29 14.98 -8.93
CA SER A 325 -1.27 15.81 -7.71
C SER A 325 -0.04 15.55 -6.84
N ILE A 326 0.49 14.32 -6.79
CA ILE A 326 1.78 14.05 -6.12
C ILE A 326 2.90 14.90 -6.72
N TYR A 327 3.08 14.89 -8.04
CA TYR A 327 4.14 15.65 -8.71
C TYR A 327 3.96 17.15 -8.50
N VAL A 328 2.73 17.64 -8.70
CA VAL A 328 2.41 19.07 -8.57
C VAL A 328 2.71 19.55 -7.14
N GLU A 329 2.31 18.78 -6.13
CA GLU A 329 2.51 19.18 -4.74
C GLU A 329 3.98 19.08 -4.32
N TYR A 330 4.74 18.08 -4.79
CA TYR A 330 6.19 18.04 -4.58
C TYR A 330 6.86 19.32 -5.09
N VAL A 331 6.52 19.78 -6.30
CA VAL A 331 7.06 21.02 -6.86
C VAL A 331 6.62 22.24 -6.04
N HIS A 332 5.36 22.27 -5.60
CA HIS A 332 4.82 23.36 -4.80
C HIS A 332 5.52 23.48 -3.44
N GLN A 333 5.67 22.38 -2.70
CA GLN A 333 6.35 22.34 -1.40
C GLN A 333 7.84 22.71 -1.52
N ILE A 334 8.55 22.21 -2.55
CA ILE A 334 9.94 22.57 -2.80
C ILE A 334 10.10 24.07 -3.03
N ARG A 335 9.19 24.68 -3.82
CA ARG A 335 9.24 26.13 -4.12
C ARG A 335 8.93 27.01 -2.91
N ARG A 336 8.14 26.52 -1.96
CA ARG A 336 7.70 27.28 -0.79
C ARG A 336 8.60 27.06 0.44
N ALA A 337 9.53 26.12 0.39
CA ALA A 337 10.44 25.88 1.51
C ALA A 337 11.36 27.08 1.78
N GLU A 338 11.34 27.60 3.01
CA GLU A 338 12.14 28.77 3.43
C GLU A 338 13.41 28.40 4.20
N HIS A 339 13.50 27.16 4.72
CA HIS A 339 14.58 26.74 5.62
C HIS A 339 15.34 25.53 5.09
N PHE A 340 14.74 24.33 5.14
CA PHE A 340 15.37 23.12 4.63
C PHE A 340 14.32 22.14 4.10
N ILE A 341 14.77 21.20 3.29
CA ILE A 341 13.97 20.07 2.81
C ILE A 341 14.71 18.79 3.20
N TYR A 342 13.99 17.86 3.81
CA TYR A 342 14.48 16.52 4.12
C TYR A 342 13.76 15.52 3.23
N ILE A 343 14.51 14.63 2.57
CA ILE A 343 13.97 13.64 1.64
C ILE A 343 14.56 12.27 1.98
N GLU A 344 13.67 11.33 2.33
CA GLU A 344 13.92 9.90 2.25
C GLU A 344 13.13 9.37 1.05
N ASN A 345 13.80 8.72 0.09
CA ASN A 345 13.14 8.14 -1.07
C ASN A 345 13.96 6.99 -1.63
N GLN A 346 13.30 5.92 -2.06
CA GLN A 346 13.95 4.78 -2.73
C GLN A 346 14.65 5.21 -4.03
N TYR A 347 14.12 6.22 -4.72
CA TYR A 347 14.66 6.74 -5.96
C TYR A 347 14.89 8.25 -5.88
N PHE A 348 16.03 8.69 -6.42
CA PHE A 348 16.33 10.11 -6.59
C PHE A 348 16.82 10.38 -8.02
N ILE A 349 15.89 10.21 -8.98
CA ILE A 349 16.15 10.29 -10.42
C ILE A 349 15.06 11.17 -11.04
N GLY A 350 15.44 12.11 -11.90
CA GLY A 350 14.51 13.00 -12.57
C GLY A 350 15.22 14.09 -13.37
N SER A 351 14.47 15.11 -13.79
CA SER A 351 15.00 16.35 -14.39
C SER A 351 15.90 16.15 -15.62
N TRP A 352 15.65 15.12 -16.44
CA TRP A 352 16.35 14.97 -17.72
C TRP A 352 16.01 16.17 -18.61
N SER A 353 17.05 16.95 -18.96
CA SER A 353 16.94 18.29 -19.51
C SER A 353 16.01 18.42 -20.72
N ALA A 354 15.06 19.36 -20.65
CA ALA A 354 14.78 20.22 -21.80
C ALA A 354 15.90 21.28 -21.84
N ALA A 355 17.06 20.93 -22.39
CA ALA A 355 18.15 21.86 -22.68
C ALA A 355 17.80 22.87 -23.80
N ASN A 356 16.51 23.16 -24.03
CA ASN A 356 15.99 23.95 -25.15
C ASN A 356 14.90 24.97 -24.74
N LEU A 357 14.79 25.34 -23.47
CA LEU A 357 14.02 26.54 -23.10
C LEU A 357 15.02 27.67 -22.87
N THR A 358 15.36 28.36 -23.97
CA THR A 358 16.08 29.64 -23.97
C THR A 358 15.33 30.73 -23.19
N PRO A 359 16.04 31.75 -22.67
CA PRO A 359 15.57 32.69 -21.64
C PRO A 359 14.26 33.42 -21.94
#